data_AF-A0A1H9WFW0-F1
#
_entry.id   AF-A0A1H9WFW0-F1
#
_cell.length_a   1.000
_cell.length_b   1.000
_cell.length_c   1.000
_cell.angle_alpha   90.00
_cell.angle_beta   90.00
_cell.angle_gamma   90.00
#
_symmetry.space_group_name_H-M   'P 1'
#
loop_
_entity.id
_entity.type
_entity.pdbx_description
1 polymer ?
#
loop_
_entity_poly.entity_id
_entity_poly.type
_entity_poly.pdbx_seq_one_letter_code
_entity_poly.pdbx_strand_id
1 'polypeptide(L)'
;MSGGAEPGATTAAAATAGGIEATTARALSQRLAVEQAERRLPSVAAGLVRDGALVWSDAVGTVDGRSDGELATPRTQYRIGSITKTFVAVEVLRLRDEGRLDLNDPVSAHLPDAPHGAVTVAQLLSHTSGLQAETAGPWWERVAGGSWDDLVASRPKLLFRPGARFHYSNVGYAVLGELVARLREVPWHHAVREGLLLPLGMTRTTTRPEEPAARGWGVHPLADVLHVEPEHDAGAMAPAGQFWSTIEDLSRWAAFLAGETGGLLSKETLAEMCQPIAVNDVPGTGWVGAHGLGWQLWNVEGTRYGGHGGSMPGFLAGLRVDLETGDGCVVFANATSGLRPSLAEDLLGTLREREPVAPPPWSADAEQAASLELVGEWYWGTSGYTLSLGRDGQLVLGAPGVQRGSRFRPVEGGWVGLDGYFEGELLTVVRDDAGRVSHLDLGSFRFTRTPYDPAADIPGDVHPDRWH
;
A
#
# COMPACT_ATOMS: atom_id res chain seq x y z
N MET A 1 -62.48 -23.59 -10.93
CA MET A 1 -62.26 -23.48 -9.46
C MET A 1 -61.61 -24.77 -9.03
N SER A 2 -60.44 -24.91 -8.43
CA SER A 2 -59.33 -24.08 -7.93
C SER A 2 -58.11 -25.00 -8.09
N GLY A 3 -56.95 -24.64 -8.63
CA GLY A 3 -56.10 -23.53 -8.18
C GLY A 3 -55.25 -23.98 -6.99
N GLY A 4 -54.24 -24.83 -7.22
CA GLY A 4 -53.23 -25.21 -6.23
C GLY A 4 -51.84 -24.89 -6.78
N ALA A 5 -51.13 -23.98 -6.14
CA ALA A 5 -49.73 -23.67 -6.41
C ALA A 5 -48.99 -23.56 -5.07
N GLU A 6 -47.87 -24.26 -4.98
CA GLU A 6 -46.93 -24.30 -3.86
C GLU A 6 -46.21 -22.96 -3.65
N PRO A 7 -45.70 -22.68 -2.43
CA PRO A 7 -44.97 -21.45 -2.15
C PRO A 7 -43.53 -21.56 -2.65
N GLY A 8 -43.17 -20.66 -3.57
CA GLY A 8 -41.80 -20.50 -4.05
C GLY A 8 -40.87 -19.94 -2.98
N ALA A 9 -39.79 -20.67 -2.70
CA ALA A 9 -38.64 -20.17 -1.97
C ALA A 9 -37.99 -19.03 -2.76
N THR A 10 -37.94 -17.84 -2.17
CA THR A 10 -37.26 -16.68 -2.74
C THR A 10 -35.78 -16.79 -2.44
N THR A 11 -35.00 -17.24 -3.42
CA THR A 11 -33.54 -17.17 -3.38
C THR A 11 -33.11 -15.71 -3.45
N ALA A 12 -32.35 -15.26 -2.44
CA ALA A 12 -31.68 -13.97 -2.48
C ALA A 12 -30.68 -13.95 -3.64
N ALA A 13 -30.90 -13.08 -4.61
CA ALA A 13 -29.98 -12.87 -5.72
C ALA A 13 -28.72 -12.15 -5.20
N ALA A 14 -27.58 -12.84 -5.27
CA ALA A 14 -26.26 -12.24 -5.11
C ALA A 14 -26.02 -11.24 -6.25
N ALA A 15 -25.71 -9.99 -5.91
CA ALA A 15 -25.38 -8.96 -6.89
C ALA A 15 -23.94 -9.18 -7.40
N THR A 16 -23.81 -9.65 -8.65
CA THR A 16 -22.54 -9.63 -9.39
C THR A 16 -22.20 -8.18 -9.75
N ALA A 17 -21.30 -7.55 -8.99
CA ALA A 17 -20.57 -6.39 -9.50
C ALA A 17 -19.66 -6.88 -10.63
N GLY A 18 -19.79 -6.29 -11.82
CA GLY A 18 -19.25 -6.79 -13.07
C GLY A 18 -17.74 -6.60 -13.24
N GLY A 19 -17.15 -7.38 -14.14
CA GLY A 19 -15.75 -7.24 -14.55
C GLY A 19 -14.95 -8.54 -14.64
N ILE A 20 -15.49 -9.65 -14.09
CA ILE A 20 -14.85 -10.97 -14.12
C ILE A 20 -15.84 -12.07 -14.53
N GLU A 21 -15.34 -13.24 -14.93
CA GLU A 21 -16.15 -14.39 -15.28
C GLU A 21 -16.93 -14.94 -14.06
N ALA A 22 -18.13 -15.46 -14.31
CA ALA A 22 -18.98 -16.05 -13.27
C ALA A 22 -18.33 -17.27 -12.58
N THR A 23 -17.49 -18.02 -13.31
CA THR A 23 -16.68 -19.14 -12.82
C THR A 23 -15.62 -18.68 -11.82
N THR A 24 -14.98 -17.54 -12.07
CA THR A 24 -14.03 -16.88 -11.16
C THR A 24 -14.75 -16.37 -9.92
N ALA A 25 -15.83 -15.61 -10.09
CA ALA A 25 -16.64 -15.10 -8.98
C ALA A 25 -17.09 -16.22 -8.03
N ARG A 26 -17.57 -17.35 -8.57
CA ARG A 26 -17.97 -18.52 -7.77
C ARG A 26 -16.80 -19.12 -6.99
N ALA A 27 -15.60 -19.18 -7.57
CA ALA A 27 -14.42 -19.71 -6.88
C ALA A 27 -13.96 -18.81 -5.73
N LEU A 28 -14.01 -17.49 -5.93
CA LEU A 28 -13.72 -16.49 -4.90
C LEU A 28 -14.73 -16.58 -3.75
N SER A 29 -16.03 -16.63 -4.05
CA SER A 29 -17.10 -16.82 -3.05
C SER A 29 -16.95 -18.12 -2.28
N GLN A 30 -16.64 -19.23 -2.97
CA GLN A 30 -16.37 -20.51 -2.32
C GLN A 30 -15.19 -20.42 -1.35
N ARG A 31 -14.09 -19.79 -1.78
CA ARG A 31 -12.90 -19.61 -0.96
C ARG A 31 -13.19 -18.75 0.27
N LEU A 32 -13.98 -17.69 0.15
CA LEU A 32 -14.43 -16.87 1.27
C LEU A 32 -15.32 -17.64 2.25
N ALA A 33 -16.21 -18.50 1.74
CA ALA A 33 -17.06 -19.35 2.58
C ALA A 33 -16.25 -20.40 3.35
N VAL A 34 -15.24 -21.00 2.71
CA VAL A 34 -14.28 -21.90 3.38
C VAL A 34 -13.53 -21.17 4.48
N GLU A 35 -13.07 -19.94 4.22
CA GLU A 35 -12.44 -19.10 5.24
C GLU A 35 -13.34 -18.90 6.45
N GLN A 36 -14.58 -18.49 6.22
CA GLN A 36 -15.55 -18.25 7.29
C GLN A 36 -15.76 -19.50 8.16
N ALA A 37 -15.98 -20.65 7.51
CA ALA A 37 -16.29 -21.90 8.18
C ALA A 37 -15.09 -22.48 8.95
N GLU A 38 -13.93 -22.64 8.29
CA GLU A 38 -12.75 -23.25 8.89
C GLU A 38 -12.15 -22.40 10.01
N ARG A 39 -12.30 -21.07 9.90
CA ARG A 39 -11.74 -20.11 10.86
C ARG A 39 -12.74 -19.63 11.90
N ARG A 40 -13.96 -20.19 11.88
CA ARG A 40 -15.01 -20.00 12.90
C ARG A 40 -15.37 -18.52 13.08
N LEU A 41 -15.46 -17.80 11.96
CA LEU A 41 -15.73 -16.36 11.95
C LEU A 41 -17.25 -16.11 11.98
N PRO A 42 -17.79 -15.25 12.87
CA PRO A 42 -19.22 -14.90 12.84
C PRO A 42 -19.64 -14.38 11.47
N SER A 43 -18.87 -13.43 10.93
CA SER A 43 -18.95 -13.01 9.54
C SER A 43 -17.59 -12.63 8.97
N VAL A 44 -17.48 -12.76 7.65
CA VAL A 44 -16.35 -12.26 6.84
C VAL A 44 -16.90 -11.60 5.59
N ALA A 45 -16.29 -10.51 5.16
CA ALA A 45 -16.60 -9.84 3.89
C ALA A 45 -15.32 -9.59 3.11
N ALA A 46 -15.38 -9.64 1.80
CA ALA A 46 -14.24 -9.35 0.94
C ALA A 46 -14.66 -8.65 -0.35
N GLY A 47 -13.73 -7.92 -0.96
CA GLY A 47 -13.88 -7.33 -2.28
C GLY A 47 -12.56 -7.24 -3.02
N LEU A 48 -12.63 -7.34 -4.35
CA LEU A 48 -11.49 -7.23 -5.26
C LEU A 48 -11.64 -6.03 -6.18
N VAL A 49 -10.56 -5.29 -6.33
CA VAL A 49 -10.46 -4.11 -7.17
C VAL A 49 -9.54 -4.41 -8.34
N ARG A 50 -9.94 -3.99 -9.53
CA ARG A 50 -9.13 -4.04 -10.76
C ARG A 50 -9.47 -2.84 -11.62
N ASP A 51 -8.47 -2.24 -12.25
CA ASP A 51 -8.63 -1.06 -13.11
C ASP A 51 -9.42 0.06 -12.42
N GLY A 52 -9.16 0.27 -11.13
CA GLY A 52 -9.82 1.28 -10.29
C GLY A 52 -11.27 0.97 -9.89
N ALA A 53 -11.82 -0.19 -10.24
CA ALA A 53 -13.22 -0.56 -9.97
C ALA A 53 -13.36 -1.81 -9.10
N LEU A 54 -14.41 -1.88 -8.27
CA LEU A 54 -14.80 -3.08 -7.53
C LEU A 54 -15.40 -4.11 -8.51
N VAL A 55 -14.66 -5.17 -8.80
CA VAL A 55 -15.04 -6.21 -9.78
C VAL A 55 -15.63 -7.47 -9.15
N TRP A 56 -15.50 -7.61 -7.83
CA TRP A 56 -16.16 -8.67 -7.07
C TRP A 56 -16.28 -8.26 -5.60
N SER A 57 -17.39 -8.62 -4.96
CA SER A 57 -17.54 -8.51 -3.52
C SER A 57 -18.50 -9.55 -3.00
N ASP A 58 -18.24 -10.09 -1.82
CA ASP A 58 -19.12 -11.05 -1.15
C ASP A 58 -18.99 -10.97 0.37
N ALA A 59 -19.96 -11.54 1.07
CA ALA A 59 -19.93 -11.68 2.52
C ALA A 59 -20.60 -13.00 2.95
N VAL A 60 -20.06 -13.61 3.99
CA VAL A 60 -20.52 -14.91 4.51
C VAL A 60 -20.71 -14.81 6.02
N GLY A 61 -21.75 -15.46 6.52
CA GLY A 61 -22.10 -15.50 7.94
C GLY A 61 -23.07 -14.39 8.35
N THR A 62 -23.20 -14.19 9.66
CA THR A 62 -24.14 -13.25 10.27
C THR A 62 -23.43 -12.28 11.19
N VAL A 63 -23.92 -11.04 11.26
CA VAL A 63 -23.27 -9.97 12.05
C VAL A 63 -23.28 -10.24 13.56
N ASP A 64 -24.16 -11.13 14.01
CA ASP A 64 -24.28 -11.60 15.40
C ASP A 64 -23.77 -13.03 15.62
N GLY A 65 -23.30 -13.71 14.57
CA GLY A 65 -22.79 -15.08 14.60
C GLY A 65 -23.82 -16.18 14.85
N ARG A 66 -25.12 -15.86 14.85
CA ARG A 66 -26.20 -16.85 14.98
C ARG A 66 -26.59 -17.40 13.62
N SER A 67 -26.97 -18.67 13.54
CA SER A 67 -27.40 -19.31 12.29
C SER A 67 -28.68 -18.72 11.69
N ASP A 68 -29.52 -18.11 12.52
CA ASP A 68 -30.74 -17.39 12.15
C ASP A 68 -30.60 -15.86 12.27
N GLY A 69 -29.36 -15.38 12.41
CA GLY A 69 -29.03 -13.97 12.56
C GLY A 69 -29.15 -13.16 11.27
N GLU A 70 -28.96 -11.84 11.38
CA GLU A 70 -28.89 -10.97 10.21
C GLU A 70 -27.63 -11.28 9.40
N LEU A 71 -27.81 -11.52 8.10
CA LEU A 71 -26.71 -11.82 7.18
C LEU A 71 -25.79 -10.62 7.03
N ALA A 72 -24.49 -10.88 7.07
CA ALA A 72 -23.51 -9.89 6.61
C ALA A 72 -23.66 -9.69 5.10
N THR A 73 -23.41 -8.46 4.65
CA THR A 73 -23.38 -8.12 3.23
C THR A 73 -22.15 -7.25 2.95
N PRO A 74 -21.72 -7.09 1.67
CA PRO A 74 -20.66 -6.13 1.34
C PRO A 74 -20.94 -4.68 1.78
N ARG A 75 -22.21 -4.35 2.08
CA ARG A 75 -22.65 -3.03 2.59
C ARG A 75 -22.58 -2.91 4.11
N THR A 76 -22.31 -3.99 4.83
CA THR A 76 -22.14 -4.00 6.28
C THR A 76 -20.83 -3.27 6.64
N GLN A 77 -20.89 -2.34 7.58
CA GLN A 77 -19.70 -1.67 8.11
C GLN A 77 -18.93 -2.56 9.08
N TYR A 78 -17.60 -2.49 9.01
CA TYR A 78 -16.68 -3.11 9.95
C TYR A 78 -15.67 -2.09 10.46
N ARG A 79 -15.18 -2.25 11.70
CA ARG A 79 -14.08 -1.42 12.21
C ARG A 79 -12.80 -1.81 11.47
N ILE A 80 -12.14 -0.85 10.83
CA ILE A 80 -10.96 -1.11 9.99
C ILE A 80 -9.64 -0.98 10.74
N GLY A 81 -9.71 -0.58 12.02
CA GLY A 81 -8.55 -0.45 12.89
C GLY A 81 -7.44 0.37 12.24
N SER A 82 -6.21 -0.16 12.29
CA SER A 82 -5.00 0.55 11.85
C SER A 82 -4.96 0.98 10.38
N ILE A 83 -5.88 0.53 9.52
CA ILE A 83 -6.03 1.13 8.18
C ILE A 83 -6.36 2.63 8.29
N THR A 84 -6.98 3.09 9.38
CA THR A 84 -7.20 4.51 9.73
C THR A 84 -5.94 5.37 9.57
N LYS A 85 -4.77 4.82 9.92
CA LYS A 85 -3.47 5.51 9.83
C LYS A 85 -3.17 6.02 8.43
N THR A 86 -3.53 5.24 7.42
CA THR A 86 -3.24 5.56 6.03
C THR A 86 -3.93 6.85 5.59
N PHE A 87 -5.15 7.12 6.06
CA PHE A 87 -5.85 8.38 5.80
C PHE A 87 -5.20 9.56 6.51
N VAL A 88 -4.79 9.38 7.76
CA VAL A 88 -4.06 10.41 8.52
C VAL A 88 -2.73 10.72 7.84
N ALA A 89 -2.00 9.70 7.38
CA ALA A 89 -0.75 9.85 6.66
C ALA A 89 -0.93 10.63 5.35
N VAL A 90 -1.93 10.28 4.53
CA VAL A 90 -2.23 11.03 3.30
C VAL A 90 -2.54 12.49 3.62
N GLU A 91 -3.31 12.76 4.67
CA GLU A 91 -3.62 14.15 5.05
C GLU A 91 -2.37 14.93 5.51
N VAL A 92 -1.43 14.28 6.21
CA VAL A 92 -0.12 14.87 6.55
C VAL A 92 0.69 15.19 5.29
N LEU A 93 0.70 14.29 4.30
CA LEU A 93 1.40 14.52 3.04
C LEU A 93 0.74 15.62 2.20
N ARG A 94 -0.58 15.78 2.27
CA ARG A 94 -1.26 16.93 1.65
C ARG A 94 -0.86 18.25 2.30
N LEU A 95 -0.74 18.28 3.63
CA LEU A 95 -0.21 19.45 4.35
C LEU A 95 1.23 19.78 3.91
N ARG A 96 2.06 18.76 3.64
CA ARG A 96 3.40 18.94 3.06
C ARG A 96 3.35 19.53 1.65
N ASP A 97 2.54 18.96 0.77
CA ASP A 97 2.41 19.41 -0.63
C ASP A 97 1.86 20.86 -0.70
N GLU A 98 1.05 21.26 0.28
CA GLU A 98 0.57 22.64 0.47
C GLU A 98 1.60 23.59 1.10
N GLY A 99 2.81 23.11 1.44
CA GLY A 99 3.88 23.89 2.03
C GLY A 99 3.66 24.26 3.50
N ARG A 100 2.80 23.53 4.21
CA ARG A 100 2.42 23.82 5.61
C ARG A 100 3.34 23.18 6.64
N LEU A 101 4.09 22.15 6.24
CA LEU A 101 5.11 21.47 7.02
C LEU A 101 6.17 20.87 6.08
N ASP A 102 7.36 20.59 6.62
CA ASP A 102 8.35 19.70 6.01
C ASP A 102 8.36 18.35 6.74
N LEU A 103 8.65 17.25 6.03
CA LEU A 103 8.72 15.92 6.65
C LEU A 103 9.87 15.79 7.66
N ASN A 104 10.91 16.60 7.53
CA ASN A 104 12.04 16.66 8.45
C ASN A 104 11.83 17.63 9.61
N ASP A 105 10.71 18.37 9.64
CA ASP A 105 10.43 19.24 10.76
C ASP A 105 10.36 18.44 12.05
N PRO A 106 10.98 18.93 13.15
CA PRO A 106 10.71 18.38 14.47
C PRO A 106 9.24 18.64 14.80
N VAL A 107 8.55 17.66 15.34
CA VAL A 107 7.11 17.76 15.66
C VAL A 107 6.80 18.98 16.55
N SER A 108 7.72 19.36 17.43
CA SER A 108 7.61 20.55 18.30
C SER A 108 7.52 21.88 17.56
N ALA A 109 7.91 21.95 16.29
CA ALA A 109 7.69 23.14 15.46
C ALA A 109 6.20 23.42 15.22
N HIS A 110 5.39 22.36 15.19
CA HIS A 110 3.95 22.42 14.91
C HIS A 110 3.09 22.13 16.15
N LEU A 111 3.62 21.32 17.09
CA LEU A 111 3.00 20.92 18.35
C LEU A 111 3.97 21.12 19.53
N PRO A 112 4.10 22.34 20.08
CA PRO A 112 5.06 22.64 21.15
C PRO A 112 4.88 21.81 22.43
N ASP A 113 3.67 21.29 22.65
CA ASP A 113 3.24 20.44 23.76
C ASP A 113 3.44 18.94 23.50
N ALA A 114 3.84 18.54 22.29
CA ALA A 114 4.00 17.14 21.94
C ALA A 114 5.12 16.43 22.72
N PRO A 115 4.90 15.17 23.14
CA PRO A 115 5.94 14.37 23.77
C PRO A 115 7.04 14.07 22.76
N HIS A 116 8.31 14.17 23.20
CA HIS A 116 9.49 13.92 22.36
C HIS A 116 9.51 14.73 21.05
N GLY A 117 9.07 16.00 21.09
CA GLY A 117 8.89 16.84 19.89
C GLY A 117 10.14 17.09 19.02
N ALA A 118 11.30 16.51 19.33
CA ALA A 118 12.47 16.48 18.45
C ALA A 118 12.40 15.36 17.39
N VAL A 119 11.52 14.36 17.55
CA VAL A 119 11.25 13.39 16.48
C VAL A 119 10.65 14.11 15.28
N THR A 120 10.96 13.66 14.07
CA THR A 120 10.45 14.29 12.85
C THR A 120 9.09 13.72 12.44
N VAL A 121 8.36 14.48 11.61
CA VAL A 121 7.09 14.02 11.02
C VAL A 121 7.29 12.72 10.21
N ALA A 122 8.35 12.64 9.39
CA ALA A 122 8.72 11.44 8.65
C ALA A 122 8.91 10.22 9.55
N GLN A 123 9.57 10.40 10.68
CA GLN A 123 9.85 9.30 11.62
C GLN A 123 8.58 8.78 12.29
N LEU A 124 7.58 9.63 12.52
CA LEU A 124 6.26 9.20 12.98
C LEU A 124 5.53 8.40 11.89
N LEU A 125 5.47 8.95 10.67
CA LEU A 125 4.80 8.33 9.51
C LEU A 125 5.35 6.93 9.22
N SER A 126 6.68 6.79 9.28
CA SER A 126 7.39 5.56 8.91
C SER A 126 7.62 4.60 10.08
N HIS A 127 7.05 4.88 11.26
CA HIS A 127 7.29 4.10 12.49
C HIS A 127 8.77 3.93 12.84
N THR A 128 9.59 4.97 12.65
CA THR A 128 11.01 4.98 13.02
C THR A 128 11.32 5.97 14.15
N SER A 129 10.31 6.60 14.74
CA SER A 129 10.48 7.57 15.84
C SER A 129 11.09 6.95 17.11
N GLY A 130 10.91 5.65 17.32
CA GLY A 130 11.33 4.98 18.56
C GLY A 130 10.38 5.21 19.74
N LEU A 131 9.24 5.89 19.53
CA LEU A 131 8.18 6.01 20.53
C LEU A 131 7.57 4.66 20.87
N GLN A 132 7.19 4.47 22.13
CA GLN A 132 6.49 3.26 22.57
C GLN A 132 5.26 2.95 21.70
N ALA A 133 4.95 1.65 21.58
CA ALA A 133 3.87 1.20 20.72
C ALA A 133 2.49 1.71 21.16
N GLU A 134 2.19 1.55 22.46
CA GLU A 134 0.88 1.79 23.07
C GLU A 134 0.95 2.83 24.19
N THR A 135 -0.21 3.35 24.61
CA THR A 135 -0.31 4.22 25.79
C THR A 135 0.06 3.48 27.07
N ALA A 136 0.59 4.19 28.06
CA ALA A 136 0.69 3.64 29.42
C ALA A 136 -0.70 3.61 30.07
N GLY A 137 -1.00 2.57 30.86
CA GLY A 137 -2.27 2.45 31.58
C GLY A 137 -3.20 1.37 31.02
N PRO A 138 -4.53 1.55 31.12
CA PRO A 138 -5.50 0.57 30.62
C PRO A 138 -5.34 0.31 29.12
N TRP A 139 -5.81 -0.86 28.69
CA TRP A 139 -5.80 -1.26 27.28
C TRP A 139 -6.71 -0.33 26.47
N TRP A 140 -6.12 0.66 25.78
CA TRP A 140 -6.86 1.74 25.11
C TRP A 140 -7.89 1.24 24.10
N GLU A 141 -7.65 0.08 23.48
CA GLU A 141 -8.59 -0.54 22.55
C GLU A 141 -9.86 -1.11 23.21
N ARG A 142 -10.00 -1.03 24.54
CA ARG A 142 -11.16 -1.52 25.29
C ARG A 142 -11.77 -0.51 26.25
N VAL A 143 -11.22 0.70 26.30
CA VAL A 143 -11.67 1.75 27.21
C VAL A 143 -11.88 3.03 26.44
N ALA A 144 -12.80 3.88 26.91
CA ALA A 144 -12.95 5.21 26.34
C ALA A 144 -11.62 5.97 26.43
N GLY A 145 -11.23 6.60 25.32
CA GLY A 145 -10.00 7.37 25.23
C GLY A 145 -10.09 8.71 25.96
N GLY A 146 -8.93 9.20 26.38
CA GLY A 146 -8.78 10.53 26.96
C GLY A 146 -8.59 11.61 25.91
N SER A 147 -8.43 12.84 26.40
CA SER A 147 -8.04 14.01 25.61
C SER A 147 -6.56 13.96 25.21
N TRP A 148 -6.14 14.90 24.34
CA TRP A 148 -4.72 15.10 24.03
C TRP A 148 -3.90 15.42 25.28
N ASP A 149 -4.42 16.26 26.17
CA ASP A 149 -3.76 16.61 27.44
C ASP A 149 -3.54 15.37 28.32
N ASP A 150 -4.49 14.44 28.35
CA ASP A 150 -4.33 13.15 29.07
C ASP A 150 -3.21 12.31 28.47
N LEU A 151 -3.10 12.27 27.13
CA LEU A 151 -2.03 11.55 26.43
C LEU A 151 -0.67 12.19 26.73
N VAL A 152 -0.54 13.52 26.69
CA VAL A 152 0.70 14.24 27.03
C VAL A 152 1.05 14.00 28.50
N ALA A 153 0.08 14.09 29.41
CA ALA A 153 0.25 13.86 30.84
C ALA A 153 0.69 12.42 31.17
N SER A 154 0.32 11.44 30.32
CA SER A 154 0.77 10.04 30.46
C SER A 154 2.28 9.84 30.25
N ARG A 155 2.98 10.85 29.71
CA ARG A 155 4.42 10.87 29.39
C ARG A 155 4.86 9.63 28.60
N PRO A 156 4.40 9.47 27.33
CA PRO A 156 4.83 8.37 26.49
C PRO A 156 6.36 8.26 26.45
N LYS A 157 6.90 7.04 26.42
CA LYS A 157 8.36 6.82 26.45
C LYS A 157 8.96 6.79 25.05
N LEU A 158 10.19 7.28 24.95
CA LEU A 158 11.07 7.05 23.81
C LEU A 158 11.94 5.83 24.15
N LEU A 159 11.71 4.72 23.46
CA LEU A 159 12.35 3.43 23.74
C LEU A 159 13.64 3.25 22.94
N PHE A 160 13.70 3.83 21.75
CA PHE A 160 14.82 3.69 20.83
C PHE A 160 15.27 5.05 20.32
N ARG A 161 16.53 5.13 19.87
CA ARG A 161 17.02 6.29 19.14
C ARG A 161 16.19 6.48 17.87
N PRO A 162 15.64 7.68 17.59
CA PRO A 162 14.91 7.94 16.35
C PRO A 162 15.73 7.59 15.10
N GLY A 163 15.08 7.01 14.10
CA GLY A 163 15.68 6.52 12.86
C GLY A 163 16.46 5.20 12.98
N ALA A 164 16.61 4.63 14.18
CA ALA A 164 17.48 3.46 14.36
C ALA A 164 16.89 2.14 13.84
N ARG A 165 15.56 2.01 13.81
CA ARG A 165 14.85 0.80 13.38
C ARG A 165 13.36 1.07 13.19
N PHE A 166 12.69 0.13 12.54
CA PHE A 166 11.24 0.01 12.61
C PHE A 166 10.79 -0.33 14.04
N HIS A 167 9.84 0.44 14.56
CA HIS A 167 9.09 0.14 15.77
C HIS A 167 7.68 0.73 15.66
N TYR A 168 6.71 -0.14 15.39
CA TYR A 168 5.31 0.26 15.22
C TYR A 168 4.78 1.03 16.44
N SER A 169 4.11 2.16 16.19
CA SER A 169 3.61 3.04 17.25
C SER A 169 2.26 3.63 16.92
N ASN A 170 1.25 3.25 17.70
CA ASN A 170 -0.06 3.88 17.71
C ASN A 170 0.00 5.27 18.32
N VAL A 171 0.84 5.46 19.35
CA VAL A 171 1.07 6.77 19.97
C VAL A 171 1.62 7.76 18.94
N GLY A 172 2.53 7.34 18.06
CA GLY A 172 3.03 8.19 16.98
C GLY A 172 1.93 8.69 16.04
N TYR A 173 0.91 7.87 15.78
CA TYR A 173 -0.24 8.28 14.97
C TYR A 173 -1.25 9.15 15.71
N ALA A 174 -1.37 9.01 17.03
CA ALA A 174 -2.10 9.98 17.85
C ALA A 174 -1.49 11.39 17.72
N VAL A 175 -0.15 11.48 17.75
CA VAL A 175 0.57 12.74 17.52
C VAL A 175 0.34 13.29 16.11
N LEU A 176 0.38 12.43 15.07
CA LEU A 176 0.09 12.86 13.69
C LEU A 176 -1.35 13.36 13.52
N GLY A 177 -2.33 12.72 14.17
CA GLY A 177 -3.71 13.19 14.14
C GLY A 177 -3.89 14.54 14.82
N GLU A 178 -3.25 14.77 15.97
CA GLU A 178 -3.24 16.09 16.61
C GLU A 178 -2.57 17.15 15.72
N LEU A 179 -1.47 16.78 15.04
CA LEU A 179 -0.77 17.66 14.10
C LEU A 179 -1.69 18.07 12.94
N VAL A 180 -2.41 17.13 12.35
CA VAL A 180 -3.45 17.41 11.34
C VAL A 180 -4.50 18.34 11.91
N ALA A 181 -4.99 18.10 13.13
CA ALA A 181 -6.04 18.90 13.72
C ALA A 181 -5.62 20.35 13.97
N ARG A 182 -4.40 20.58 14.49
CA ARG A 182 -3.85 21.92 14.72
C ARG A 182 -3.59 22.67 13.42
N LEU A 183 -3.04 22.00 12.43
CA LEU A 183 -2.79 22.64 11.14
C LEU A 183 -4.12 22.88 10.40
N ARG A 184 -5.07 21.96 10.39
CA ARG A 184 -6.36 22.20 9.70
C ARG A 184 -7.34 23.07 10.48
N GLU A 185 -7.06 23.37 11.75
CA GLU A 185 -7.94 24.11 12.66
C GLU A 185 -9.34 23.48 12.81
N VAL A 186 -9.43 22.16 12.60
CA VAL A 186 -10.62 21.33 12.75
C VAL A 186 -10.21 19.96 13.28
N PRO A 187 -11.11 19.16 13.86
CA PRO A 187 -10.76 17.79 14.27
C PRO A 187 -10.20 16.97 13.10
N TRP A 188 -9.21 16.12 13.35
CA TRP A 188 -8.52 15.33 12.33
C TRP A 188 -9.49 14.54 11.42
N HIS A 189 -10.55 13.96 12.01
CA HIS A 189 -11.52 13.17 11.26
C HIS A 189 -12.40 14.04 10.36
N HIS A 190 -12.59 15.31 10.69
CA HIS A 190 -13.26 16.27 9.83
C HIS A 190 -12.38 16.65 8.64
N ALA A 191 -11.08 16.93 8.88
CA ALA A 191 -10.13 17.19 7.80
C ALA A 191 -10.05 16.01 6.82
N VAL A 192 -9.95 14.78 7.32
CA VAL A 192 -9.96 13.56 6.50
C VAL A 192 -11.29 13.38 5.78
N ARG A 193 -12.43 13.60 6.46
CA ARG A 193 -13.75 13.44 5.86
C ARG A 193 -13.97 14.39 4.68
N GLU A 194 -13.78 15.68 4.89
CA GLU A 194 -14.02 16.70 3.86
C GLU A 194 -12.93 16.68 2.77
N GLY A 195 -11.69 16.41 3.16
CA GLY A 195 -10.54 16.46 2.28
C GLY A 195 -10.33 15.20 1.44
N LEU A 196 -10.74 14.02 1.93
CA LEU A 196 -10.46 12.73 1.31
C LEU A 196 -11.73 11.89 1.12
N LEU A 197 -12.47 11.62 2.20
CA LEU A 197 -13.56 10.64 2.14
C LEU A 197 -14.70 11.10 1.22
N LEU A 198 -15.20 12.32 1.38
CA LEU A 198 -16.30 12.84 0.56
C LEU A 198 -15.91 13.00 -0.92
N PRO A 199 -14.76 13.59 -1.28
CA PRO A 199 -14.32 13.68 -2.67
C PRO A 199 -14.14 12.32 -3.36
N LEU A 200 -13.72 11.28 -2.62
CA LEU A 200 -13.61 9.92 -3.13
C LEU A 200 -14.95 9.17 -3.13
N GLY A 201 -16.02 9.74 -2.57
CA GLY A 201 -17.32 9.08 -2.44
C GLY A 201 -17.39 8.03 -1.33
N MET A 202 -16.45 8.03 -0.39
CA MET A 202 -16.38 7.12 0.77
C MET A 202 -17.33 7.57 1.90
N THR A 203 -18.62 7.66 1.58
CA THR A 203 -19.66 8.26 2.45
C THR A 203 -20.08 7.38 3.63
N ARG A 204 -19.73 6.09 3.60
CA ARG A 204 -19.93 5.09 4.66
C ARG A 204 -18.59 4.78 5.37
N THR A 205 -17.58 5.65 5.29
CA THR A 205 -16.41 5.60 6.17
C THR A 205 -16.58 6.62 7.30
N THR A 206 -16.71 6.13 8.54
CA THR A 206 -17.16 6.93 9.70
C THR A 206 -16.33 6.62 10.96
N THR A 207 -16.36 7.49 11.97
CA THR A 207 -15.63 7.31 13.25
C THR A 207 -16.35 6.36 14.22
N ARG A 208 -17.64 6.12 14.01
CA ARG A 208 -18.50 5.25 14.81
C ARG A 208 -19.38 4.45 13.84
N PRO A 209 -19.88 3.27 14.23
CA PRO A 209 -20.69 2.43 13.34
C PRO A 209 -22.01 3.10 12.96
N GLU A 210 -22.38 2.96 11.69
CA GLU A 210 -23.67 3.34 11.09
C GLU A 210 -24.31 2.12 10.41
N GLU A 211 -25.56 1.83 10.77
CA GLU A 211 -26.25 0.64 10.28
C GLU A 211 -26.44 0.61 8.75
N PRO A 212 -26.31 -0.56 8.09
CA PRO A 212 -25.97 -1.85 8.67
C PRO A 212 -24.49 -1.95 9.08
N ALA A 213 -24.22 -2.36 10.33
CA ALA A 213 -22.89 -2.49 10.89
C ALA A 213 -22.70 -3.82 11.64
N ALA A 214 -21.50 -4.39 11.58
CA ALA A 214 -21.18 -5.60 12.30
C ALA A 214 -20.88 -5.31 13.78
N ARG A 215 -21.35 -6.20 14.67
CA ARG A 215 -20.92 -6.21 16.06
C ARG A 215 -19.61 -6.98 16.21
N GLY A 216 -18.72 -6.50 17.08
CA GLY A 216 -17.44 -7.15 17.33
C GLY A 216 -17.56 -8.33 18.29
N TRP A 217 -16.81 -9.41 18.01
CA TRP A 217 -16.85 -10.62 18.82
C TRP A 217 -15.45 -11.18 19.16
N GLY A 218 -15.30 -11.65 20.39
CA GLY A 218 -14.28 -12.63 20.76
C GLY A 218 -14.85 -14.03 20.59
N VAL A 219 -14.29 -14.81 19.67
CA VAL A 219 -14.65 -16.23 19.51
C VAL A 219 -13.80 -17.05 20.47
N HIS A 220 -14.41 -17.93 21.27
CA HIS A 220 -13.63 -18.77 22.18
C HIS A 220 -12.70 -19.72 21.40
N PRO A 221 -11.40 -19.79 21.73
CA PRO A 221 -10.41 -20.55 20.96
C PRO A 221 -10.74 -22.03 20.74
N LEU A 222 -11.52 -22.63 21.65
CA LEU A 222 -11.81 -24.07 21.66
C LEU A 222 -13.30 -24.44 21.63
N ALA A 223 -14.21 -23.46 21.54
CA ALA A 223 -15.66 -23.72 21.59
C ALA A 223 -16.45 -22.64 20.84
N ASP A 224 -17.58 -23.00 20.24
CA ASP A 224 -18.41 -22.10 19.42
C ASP A 224 -19.29 -21.18 20.28
N VAL A 225 -18.62 -20.39 21.12
CA VAL A 225 -19.23 -19.39 21.99
C VAL A 225 -18.60 -18.02 21.75
N LEU A 226 -19.44 -17.00 21.79
CA LEU A 226 -19.07 -15.62 21.46
C LEU A 226 -19.07 -14.75 22.72
N HIS A 227 -18.07 -13.89 22.82
CA HIS A 227 -18.00 -12.80 23.78
C HIS A 227 -18.16 -11.48 23.05
N VAL A 228 -19.03 -10.61 23.56
CA VAL A 228 -19.20 -9.28 22.97
C VAL A 228 -17.94 -8.45 23.16
N GLU A 229 -17.44 -7.87 22.08
CA GLU A 229 -16.40 -6.84 22.13
C GLU A 229 -17.04 -5.46 21.92
N PRO A 230 -17.18 -4.63 22.98
CA PRO A 230 -17.87 -3.36 22.88
C PRO A 230 -17.06 -2.34 22.09
N GLU A 231 -17.78 -1.53 21.33
CA GLU A 231 -17.22 -0.37 20.64
C GLU A 231 -17.05 0.81 21.61
N HIS A 232 -16.05 1.66 21.36
CA HIS A 232 -15.75 2.85 22.14
C HIS A 232 -15.05 3.90 21.27
N ASP A 233 -15.15 5.17 21.69
CA ASP A 233 -14.34 6.26 21.16
C ASP A 233 -12.93 6.22 21.78
N ALA A 234 -11.90 6.14 20.94
CA ALA A 234 -10.51 6.09 21.39
C ALA A 234 -9.90 7.48 21.68
N GLY A 235 -10.66 8.58 21.54
CA GLY A 235 -10.22 9.92 21.92
C GLY A 235 -8.93 10.33 21.21
N ALA A 236 -7.90 10.72 21.97
CA ALA A 236 -6.58 11.05 21.43
C ALA A 236 -5.94 9.91 20.61
N MET A 237 -6.28 8.64 20.89
CA MET A 237 -5.77 7.48 20.14
C MET A 237 -6.61 7.17 18.88
N ALA A 238 -7.72 7.87 18.64
CA ALA A 238 -8.60 7.64 17.50
C ALA A 238 -7.89 7.67 16.11
N PRO A 239 -6.92 8.55 15.84
CA PRO A 239 -6.16 8.54 14.58
C PRO A 239 -5.44 7.21 14.31
N ALA A 240 -5.18 6.40 15.33
CA ALA A 240 -4.52 5.12 15.19
C ALA A 240 -5.47 4.00 14.72
N GLY A 241 -6.80 4.10 14.90
CA GLY A 241 -7.67 2.95 14.62
C GLY A 241 -9.18 3.13 14.70
N GLN A 242 -9.70 4.36 14.66
CA GLN A 242 -11.11 4.61 14.97
C GLN A 242 -12.09 4.34 13.81
N PHE A 243 -11.65 4.35 12.56
CA PHE A 243 -12.60 4.30 11.45
C PHE A 243 -13.31 2.96 11.29
N TRP A 244 -14.51 3.06 10.75
CA TRP A 244 -15.38 2.01 10.24
C TRP A 244 -15.57 2.22 8.74
N SER A 245 -15.71 1.14 7.98
CA SER A 245 -15.89 1.23 6.52
C SER A 245 -16.67 0.04 5.97
N THR A 246 -17.13 0.18 4.72
CA THR A 246 -17.69 -0.91 3.90
C THR A 246 -16.66 -1.41 2.89
N ILE A 247 -16.98 -2.51 2.21
CA ILE A 247 -16.13 -3.04 1.12
C ILE A 247 -16.03 -1.99 0.02
N GLU A 248 -17.17 -1.42 -0.38
CA GLU A 248 -17.24 -0.42 -1.46
C GLU A 248 -16.35 0.80 -1.20
N ASP A 249 -16.40 1.35 0.01
CA ASP A 249 -15.61 2.53 0.35
C ASP A 249 -14.13 2.22 0.43
N LEU A 250 -13.74 1.11 1.07
CA LEU A 250 -12.32 0.78 1.18
C LEU A 250 -11.74 0.29 -0.15
N SER A 251 -12.57 -0.17 -1.08
CA SER A 251 -12.18 -0.43 -2.46
C SER A 251 -11.84 0.84 -3.24
N ARG A 252 -12.53 1.97 -2.97
CA ARG A 252 -12.11 3.29 -3.50
C ARG A 252 -10.75 3.71 -2.95
N TRP A 253 -10.49 3.40 -1.68
CA TRP A 253 -9.17 3.63 -1.07
C TRP A 253 -8.08 2.71 -1.64
N ALA A 254 -8.43 1.47 -2.01
CA ALA A 254 -7.53 0.58 -2.75
C ALA A 254 -7.19 1.16 -4.14
N ALA A 255 -8.18 1.68 -4.87
CA ALA A 255 -7.96 2.38 -6.14
C ALA A 255 -7.11 3.65 -5.97
N PHE A 256 -7.33 4.41 -4.90
CA PHE A 256 -6.47 5.55 -4.53
C PHE A 256 -5.00 5.12 -4.40
N LEU A 257 -4.73 4.03 -3.66
CA LEU A 257 -3.38 3.49 -3.49
C LEU A 257 -2.79 2.94 -4.81
N ALA A 258 -3.63 2.45 -5.72
CA ALA A 258 -3.22 2.04 -7.07
C ALA A 258 -2.90 3.22 -8.00
N GLY A 259 -3.08 4.48 -7.56
CA GLY A 259 -2.74 5.68 -8.31
C GLY A 259 -3.94 6.52 -8.79
N GLU A 260 -5.17 6.06 -8.55
CA GLU A 260 -6.41 6.80 -8.88
C GLU A 260 -6.75 7.81 -7.79
N THR A 261 -5.87 8.79 -7.58
CA THR A 261 -5.97 9.73 -6.45
C THR A 261 -7.08 10.78 -6.59
N GLY A 262 -7.74 10.86 -7.75
CA GLY A 262 -8.72 11.89 -8.06
C GLY A 262 -8.15 13.32 -8.04
N GLY A 263 -6.81 13.46 -8.15
CA GLY A 263 -6.11 14.74 -8.02
C GLY A 263 -5.97 15.25 -6.58
N LEU A 264 -6.36 14.44 -5.58
CA LEU A 264 -6.24 14.81 -4.15
C LEU A 264 -4.81 14.71 -3.63
N LEU A 265 -3.96 13.95 -4.33
CA LEU A 265 -2.55 13.74 -4.04
C LEU A 265 -1.80 13.55 -5.37
N SER A 266 -0.59 14.09 -5.50
CA SER A 266 0.22 13.85 -6.70
C SER A 266 0.65 12.38 -6.80
N LYS A 267 0.90 11.89 -8.01
CA LYS A 267 1.36 10.51 -8.23
C LYS A 267 2.76 10.31 -7.65
N GLU A 268 3.59 11.35 -7.71
CA GLU A 268 4.94 11.39 -7.18
C GLU A 268 4.91 11.31 -5.64
N THR A 269 4.03 12.05 -4.97
CA THR A 269 3.84 11.95 -3.51
C THR A 269 3.35 10.57 -3.12
N LEU A 270 2.37 9.98 -3.83
CA LEU A 270 1.92 8.62 -3.52
C LEU A 270 3.05 7.58 -3.71
N ALA A 271 3.85 7.72 -4.77
CA ALA A 271 4.99 6.86 -5.02
C ALA A 271 6.04 6.97 -3.89
N GLU A 272 6.34 8.20 -3.43
CA GLU A 272 7.20 8.46 -2.26
C GLU A 272 6.66 7.76 -1.00
N MET A 273 5.35 7.85 -0.74
CA MET A 273 4.74 7.18 0.41
C MET A 273 4.89 5.65 0.38
N CYS A 274 5.01 5.07 -0.81
CA CYS A 274 5.18 3.64 -1.05
C CYS A 274 6.65 3.19 -1.19
N GLN A 275 7.62 4.08 -0.94
CA GLN A 275 9.03 3.71 -0.85
C GLN A 275 9.31 3.01 0.49
N PRO A 276 10.02 1.86 0.50
CA PRO A 276 10.41 1.21 1.75
C PRO A 276 11.41 2.07 2.53
N ILE A 277 11.00 2.57 3.71
CA ILE A 277 11.84 3.36 4.60
C ILE A 277 12.40 2.49 5.73
N ALA A 278 11.56 1.63 6.30
CA ALA A 278 11.93 0.81 7.44
C ALA A 278 11.49 -0.64 7.24
N VAL A 279 12.46 -1.55 7.22
CA VAL A 279 12.20 -2.99 7.11
C VAL A 279 11.75 -3.53 8.46
N ASN A 280 10.74 -4.41 8.45
CA ASN A 280 10.38 -5.21 9.61
C ASN A 280 11.37 -6.37 9.77
N ASP A 281 12.44 -6.11 10.54
CA ASP A 281 13.52 -7.06 10.77
C ASP A 281 13.15 -8.09 11.84
N VAL A 282 12.63 -9.25 11.41
CA VAL A 282 12.30 -10.38 12.29
C VAL A 282 13.41 -11.43 12.20
N PRO A 283 14.17 -11.67 13.30
CA PRO A 283 15.28 -12.62 13.29
C PRO A 283 14.89 -14.01 12.78
N GLY A 284 15.70 -14.55 11.87
CA GLY A 284 15.49 -15.89 11.30
C GLY A 284 14.50 -15.95 10.13
N THR A 285 14.00 -14.81 9.65
CA THR A 285 13.12 -14.72 8.48
C THR A 285 13.70 -13.80 7.40
N GLY A 286 13.28 -13.99 6.15
CA GLY A 286 13.62 -13.06 5.08
C GLY A 286 12.90 -11.72 5.25
N TRP A 287 13.50 -10.65 4.72
CA TRP A 287 12.87 -9.34 4.71
C TRP A 287 11.74 -9.28 3.67
N VAL A 288 10.52 -9.50 4.15
CA VAL A 288 9.31 -9.53 3.32
C VAL A 288 8.36 -8.38 3.61
N GLY A 289 8.57 -7.64 4.70
CA GLY A 289 7.70 -6.55 5.12
C GLY A 289 8.51 -5.29 5.43
N ALA A 290 7.97 -4.14 5.07
CA ALA A 290 8.52 -2.82 5.34
C ALA A 290 7.39 -1.81 5.58
N HIS A 291 7.77 -0.59 5.97
CA HIS A 291 6.90 0.56 6.04
C HIS A 291 7.47 1.70 5.21
N GLY A 292 6.59 2.38 4.48
CA GLY A 292 6.85 3.68 3.88
C GLY A 292 6.29 4.79 4.75
N LEU A 293 5.80 5.87 4.14
CA LEU A 293 5.14 6.96 4.87
C LEU A 293 3.66 6.61 5.08
N GLY A 294 3.41 5.80 6.10
CA GLY A 294 2.08 5.38 6.55
C GLY A 294 1.43 4.22 5.83
N TRP A 295 2.08 3.69 4.80
CA TRP A 295 1.72 2.41 4.18
C TRP A 295 2.61 1.29 4.68
N GLN A 296 1.98 0.13 4.95
CA GLN A 296 2.70 -1.14 5.00
C GLN A 296 3.03 -1.56 3.57
N LEU A 297 4.22 -2.13 3.41
CA LEU A 297 4.74 -2.63 2.16
C LEU A 297 5.17 -4.08 2.35
N TRP A 298 4.93 -4.91 1.35
CA TRP A 298 5.36 -6.29 1.35
C TRP A 298 6.03 -6.66 0.03
N ASN A 299 7.02 -7.54 0.11
CA ASN A 299 7.61 -8.19 -1.05
C ASN A 299 7.48 -9.70 -0.86
N VAL A 300 6.52 -10.28 -1.57
CA VAL A 300 6.17 -11.70 -1.48
C VAL A 300 6.43 -12.32 -2.84
N GLU A 301 7.42 -13.21 -2.90
CA GLU A 301 7.80 -13.92 -4.14
C GLU A 301 8.08 -12.97 -5.33
N GLY A 302 8.64 -11.79 -5.05
CA GLY A 302 8.95 -10.77 -6.04
C GLY A 302 7.80 -9.80 -6.36
N THR A 303 6.57 -10.09 -5.91
CA THR A 303 5.44 -9.16 -6.07
C THR A 303 5.47 -8.12 -4.94
N ARG A 304 5.42 -6.84 -5.32
CA ARG A 304 5.37 -5.73 -4.36
C ARG A 304 3.92 -5.35 -4.08
N TYR A 305 3.55 -5.44 -2.81
CA TYR A 305 2.25 -4.98 -2.36
C TYR A 305 2.36 -3.78 -1.42
N GLY A 306 1.36 -2.91 -1.47
CA GLY A 306 1.10 -1.87 -0.49
C GLY A 306 -0.24 -2.07 0.21
N GLY A 307 -0.46 -1.37 1.32
CA GLY A 307 -1.73 -1.36 2.03
C GLY A 307 -1.54 -1.25 3.54
N HIS A 308 -2.43 -1.87 4.31
CA HIS A 308 -2.32 -1.94 5.77
C HIS A 308 -3.24 -3.02 6.35
N GLY A 309 -2.79 -3.71 7.40
CA GLY A 309 -3.65 -4.55 8.24
C GLY A 309 -4.43 -3.73 9.28
N GLY A 310 -5.56 -4.25 9.76
CA GLY A 310 -6.36 -3.64 10.81
C GLY A 310 -6.70 -4.65 11.89
N SER A 311 -6.55 -4.25 13.14
CA SER A 311 -6.99 -5.02 14.30
C SER A 311 -7.55 -4.06 15.32
N MET A 312 -8.72 -4.41 15.86
CA MET A 312 -9.32 -3.87 17.07
C MET A 312 -10.05 -5.03 17.76
N PRO A 313 -10.31 -5.00 19.07
CA PRO A 313 -11.12 -6.01 19.72
C PRO A 313 -12.45 -6.23 18.97
N GLY A 314 -12.67 -7.48 18.56
CA GLY A 314 -13.83 -7.90 17.79
C GLY A 314 -13.71 -7.71 16.27
N PHE A 315 -12.60 -7.22 15.74
CA PHE A 315 -12.45 -6.92 14.31
C PHE A 315 -11.06 -7.17 13.77
N LEU A 316 -10.99 -7.77 12.58
CA LEU A 316 -9.81 -7.84 11.73
C LEU A 316 -10.14 -7.27 10.36
N ALA A 317 -9.20 -6.53 9.79
CA ALA A 317 -9.31 -5.95 8.46
C ALA A 317 -7.99 -6.08 7.70
N GLY A 318 -8.08 -6.07 6.37
CA GLY A 318 -6.91 -6.04 5.50
C GLY A 318 -7.20 -5.25 4.24
N LEU A 319 -6.24 -4.41 3.86
CA LEU A 319 -6.14 -3.78 2.56
C LEU A 319 -4.81 -4.18 1.94
N ARG A 320 -4.86 -4.71 0.73
CA ARG A 320 -3.69 -5.16 -0.03
C ARG A 320 -3.84 -4.73 -1.48
N VAL A 321 -2.83 -4.08 -2.06
CA VAL A 321 -2.81 -3.64 -3.45
C VAL A 321 -1.48 -4.06 -4.07
N ASP A 322 -1.54 -4.77 -5.20
CA ASP A 322 -0.38 -5.03 -6.05
C ASP A 322 0.06 -3.69 -6.67
N LEU A 323 1.24 -3.22 -6.31
CA LEU A 323 1.71 -1.88 -6.72
C LEU A 323 2.12 -1.82 -8.20
N GLU A 324 2.25 -2.97 -8.86
CA GLU A 324 2.56 -3.02 -10.29
C GLU A 324 1.29 -3.07 -11.14
N THR A 325 0.33 -3.92 -10.79
CA THR A 325 -0.91 -4.06 -11.57
C THR A 325 -2.03 -3.14 -11.13
N GLY A 326 -2.00 -2.65 -9.89
CA GLY A 326 -3.10 -1.92 -9.27
C GLY A 326 -4.24 -2.80 -8.75
N ASP A 327 -4.15 -4.13 -8.89
CA ASP A 327 -5.16 -5.04 -8.36
C ASP A 327 -5.19 -4.98 -6.83
N GLY A 328 -6.38 -4.78 -6.26
CA GLY A 328 -6.59 -4.57 -4.83
C GLY A 328 -7.49 -5.62 -4.20
N CYS A 329 -7.32 -5.85 -2.91
CA CYS A 329 -8.16 -6.71 -2.10
C CYS A 329 -8.44 -6.08 -0.75
N VAL A 330 -9.71 -6.07 -0.38
CA VAL A 330 -10.21 -5.67 0.93
C VAL A 330 -10.82 -6.89 1.60
N VAL A 331 -10.50 -7.10 2.87
CA VAL A 331 -11.09 -8.17 3.69
C VAL A 331 -11.46 -7.64 5.07
N PHE A 332 -12.60 -8.06 5.59
CA PHE A 332 -13.08 -7.77 6.94
C PHE A 332 -13.57 -9.03 7.64
N ALA A 333 -13.38 -9.10 8.95
CA ALA A 333 -14.03 -10.06 9.83
C ALA A 333 -14.43 -9.38 11.14
N ASN A 334 -15.58 -9.75 11.70
CA ASN A 334 -16.01 -9.29 13.03
C ASN A 334 -15.62 -10.30 14.13
N ALA A 335 -14.35 -10.69 14.13
CA ALA A 335 -13.74 -11.47 15.19
C ALA A 335 -12.36 -10.90 15.57
N THR A 336 -11.96 -11.00 16.84
CA THR A 336 -10.62 -10.59 17.33
C THR A 336 -9.49 -11.44 16.73
N SER A 337 -9.78 -12.67 16.33
CA SER A 337 -8.80 -13.63 15.82
C SER A 337 -9.45 -14.56 14.80
N GLY A 338 -8.62 -15.35 14.10
CA GLY A 338 -9.09 -16.38 13.18
C GLY A 338 -8.78 -16.07 11.72
N LEU A 339 -9.00 -14.84 11.25
CA LEU A 339 -8.76 -14.48 9.84
C LEU A 339 -7.33 -14.85 9.39
N ARG A 340 -7.19 -15.61 8.30
CA ARG A 340 -5.87 -15.96 7.76
C ARG A 340 -5.20 -14.70 7.19
N PRO A 341 -3.94 -14.40 7.57
CA PRO A 341 -3.21 -13.26 7.02
C PRO A 341 -3.04 -13.31 5.50
N SER A 342 -2.99 -14.50 4.90
CA SER A 342 -2.83 -14.72 3.46
C SER A 342 -4.13 -14.56 2.66
N LEU A 343 -5.30 -14.42 3.30
CA LEU A 343 -6.60 -14.45 2.60
C LEU A 343 -6.66 -13.48 1.43
N ALA A 344 -6.19 -12.25 1.63
CA ALA A 344 -6.20 -11.22 0.60
C ALA A 344 -5.30 -11.58 -0.60
N GLU A 345 -4.11 -12.10 -0.33
CA GLU A 345 -3.14 -12.55 -1.35
C GLU A 345 -3.67 -13.76 -2.11
N ASP A 346 -4.29 -14.72 -1.42
CA ASP A 346 -4.88 -15.91 -2.03
C ASP A 346 -6.05 -15.55 -2.98
N LEU A 347 -6.86 -14.53 -2.62
CA LEU A 347 -7.93 -14.03 -3.48
C LEU A 347 -7.37 -13.29 -4.71
N LEU A 348 -6.33 -12.47 -4.53
CA LEU A 348 -5.62 -11.81 -5.64
C LEU A 348 -4.95 -12.84 -6.56
N GLY A 349 -4.34 -13.88 -6.01
CA GLY A 349 -3.77 -14.99 -6.78
C GLY A 349 -4.83 -15.69 -7.63
N THR A 350 -5.99 -15.98 -7.04
CA THR A 350 -7.13 -16.56 -7.78
C THR A 350 -7.60 -15.66 -8.93
N LEU A 351 -7.67 -14.34 -8.70
CA LEU A 351 -8.03 -13.36 -9.72
C LEU A 351 -6.99 -13.36 -10.85
N ARG A 352 -5.69 -13.31 -10.52
CA ARG A 352 -4.59 -13.29 -11.49
C ARG A 352 -4.54 -14.56 -12.35
N GLU A 353 -4.75 -15.72 -11.73
CA GLU A 353 -4.73 -17.02 -12.42
C GLU A 353 -5.91 -17.20 -13.38
N ARG A 354 -7.09 -16.75 -12.98
CA ARG A 354 -8.34 -17.02 -13.73
C ARG A 354 -8.76 -15.88 -14.66
N GLU A 355 -8.32 -14.67 -14.38
CA GLU A 355 -8.58 -13.46 -15.17
C GLU A 355 -7.24 -12.81 -15.57
N PRO A 356 -6.35 -13.51 -16.30
CA PRO A 356 -5.08 -12.95 -16.70
C PRO A 356 -5.28 -11.76 -17.66
N VAL A 357 -4.61 -10.64 -17.39
CA VAL A 357 -4.62 -9.49 -18.29
C VAL A 357 -3.72 -9.81 -19.49
N ALA A 358 -4.28 -9.73 -20.70
CA ALA A 358 -3.50 -9.91 -21.91
C ALA A 358 -2.49 -8.75 -22.05
N PRO A 359 -1.20 -9.04 -22.31
CA PRO A 359 -0.25 -7.97 -22.59
C PRO A 359 -0.66 -7.23 -23.89
N PRO A 360 -0.31 -5.95 -24.03
CA PRO A 360 -0.65 -5.19 -25.22
C PRO A 360 -0.01 -5.85 -26.46
N PRO A 361 -0.74 -6.01 -27.58
CA PRO A 361 -0.24 -6.72 -28.76
C PRO A 361 0.94 -5.97 -29.36
N TRP A 362 2.02 -6.66 -29.72
CA TRP A 362 3.18 -6.01 -30.33
C TRP A 362 2.80 -5.26 -31.62
N SER A 363 3.40 -4.08 -31.82
CA SER A 363 3.29 -3.28 -33.04
C SER A 363 4.66 -2.76 -33.45
N ALA A 364 4.94 -2.69 -34.75
CA ALA A 364 6.14 -2.05 -35.26
C ALA A 364 6.05 -0.52 -35.07
N ASP A 365 7.17 0.10 -34.71
CA ASP A 365 7.33 1.55 -34.63
C ASP A 365 8.52 1.96 -35.51
N ALA A 366 8.23 2.70 -36.58
CA ALA A 366 9.25 3.15 -37.53
C ALA A 366 10.14 4.26 -36.96
N GLU A 367 9.69 5.00 -35.94
CA GLU A 367 10.45 6.10 -35.33
C GLU A 367 11.68 5.58 -34.58
N GLN A 368 11.62 4.33 -34.07
CA GLN A 368 12.76 3.67 -33.44
C GLN A 368 13.98 3.50 -34.35
N ALA A 369 13.81 3.60 -35.67
CA ALA A 369 14.91 3.58 -36.62
C ALA A 369 15.98 4.64 -36.31
N ALA A 370 15.57 5.80 -35.76
CA ALA A 370 16.47 6.89 -35.38
C ALA A 370 17.40 6.54 -34.20
N SER A 371 17.05 5.53 -33.40
CA SER A 371 17.82 5.10 -32.22
C SER A 371 18.52 3.76 -32.41
N LEU A 372 18.52 3.20 -33.63
CA LEU A 372 19.20 1.93 -33.93
C LEU A 372 20.71 1.97 -33.69
N GLU A 373 21.33 3.15 -33.79
CA GLU A 373 22.75 3.32 -33.47
C GLU A 373 23.08 3.12 -31.98
N LEU A 374 22.06 3.12 -31.10
CA LEU A 374 22.23 2.92 -29.66
C LEU A 374 22.10 1.44 -29.27
N VAL A 375 21.28 0.66 -29.97
CA VAL A 375 21.03 -0.73 -29.57
C VAL A 375 22.20 -1.66 -29.87
N GLY A 376 22.20 -2.84 -29.23
CA GLY A 376 23.23 -3.86 -29.38
C GLY A 376 24.15 -3.96 -28.17
N GLU A 377 25.32 -4.58 -28.35
CA GLU A 377 26.25 -4.82 -27.25
C GLU A 377 27.00 -3.56 -26.83
N TRP A 378 27.20 -3.47 -25.52
CA TRP A 378 27.91 -2.44 -24.80
C TRP A 378 28.74 -3.07 -23.68
N TYR A 379 29.86 -2.47 -23.33
CA TYR A 379 30.79 -2.98 -22.33
C TYR A 379 31.14 -1.92 -21.32
N TRP A 380 30.98 -2.24 -20.04
CA TRP A 380 31.64 -1.50 -18.97
C TRP A 380 32.85 -2.32 -18.51
N GLY A 381 34.05 -1.87 -18.89
CA GLY A 381 35.27 -2.67 -18.78
C GLY A 381 35.12 -3.97 -19.61
N THR A 382 35.14 -5.12 -18.95
CA THR A 382 34.91 -6.43 -19.58
C THR A 382 33.48 -6.96 -19.41
N SER A 383 32.62 -6.25 -18.70
CA SER A 383 31.24 -6.68 -18.45
C SER A 383 30.35 -6.25 -19.62
N GLY A 384 29.78 -7.23 -20.33
CA GLY A 384 28.89 -6.98 -21.47
C GLY A 384 27.42 -6.77 -21.06
N TYR A 385 26.76 -5.87 -21.77
CA TYR A 385 25.36 -5.50 -21.60
C TYR A 385 24.74 -5.28 -22.97
N THR A 386 23.61 -5.92 -23.24
CA THR A 386 22.81 -5.61 -24.42
C THR A 386 21.91 -4.40 -24.13
N LEU A 387 22.00 -3.34 -24.94
CA LEU A 387 21.03 -2.25 -24.93
C LEU A 387 19.94 -2.55 -25.98
N SER A 388 18.68 -2.44 -25.58
CA SER A 388 17.52 -2.61 -26.45
C SER A 388 16.52 -1.46 -26.29
N LEU A 389 15.63 -1.31 -27.27
CA LEU A 389 14.53 -0.35 -27.24
C LEU A 389 13.24 -1.05 -26.80
N GLY A 390 12.61 -0.48 -25.80
CA GLY A 390 11.26 -0.80 -25.39
C GLY A 390 10.22 -0.14 -26.29
N ARG A 391 8.96 -0.47 -26.06
CA ARG A 391 7.81 -0.07 -26.88
C ARG A 391 7.57 1.45 -26.94
N ASP A 392 7.93 2.16 -25.87
CA ASP A 392 7.69 3.60 -25.71
C ASP A 392 8.98 4.42 -25.87
N GLY A 393 9.98 3.89 -26.61
CA GLY A 393 11.30 4.53 -26.75
C GLY A 393 12.16 4.48 -25.48
N GLN A 394 11.73 3.72 -24.46
CA GLN A 394 12.55 3.43 -23.29
C GLN A 394 13.80 2.63 -23.69
N LEU A 395 14.93 2.91 -23.07
CA LEU A 395 16.11 2.09 -23.21
C LEU A 395 16.13 1.02 -22.13
N VAL A 396 16.54 -0.19 -22.49
CA VAL A 396 16.75 -1.29 -21.54
C VAL A 396 18.19 -1.78 -21.70
N LEU A 397 19.01 -1.53 -20.68
CA LEU A 397 20.39 -1.97 -20.61
C LEU A 397 20.45 -3.26 -19.79
N GLY A 398 20.87 -4.37 -20.38
CA GLY A 398 20.90 -5.68 -19.71
C GLY A 398 19.52 -6.15 -19.22
N ALA A 399 19.52 -7.05 -18.23
CA ALA A 399 18.29 -7.51 -17.58
C ALA A 399 18.04 -6.69 -16.30
N PRO A 400 16.91 -5.95 -16.18
CA PRO A 400 16.60 -5.17 -14.99
C PRO A 400 16.64 -6.02 -13.71
N GLY A 401 17.27 -5.49 -12.66
CA GLY A 401 17.45 -6.20 -11.38
C GLY A 401 18.59 -7.24 -11.37
N VAL A 402 19.26 -7.48 -12.50
CA VAL A 402 20.44 -8.34 -12.59
C VAL A 402 21.68 -7.46 -12.81
N GLN A 403 22.67 -7.56 -11.92
CA GLN A 403 23.90 -6.76 -11.97
C GLN A 403 23.63 -5.25 -12.06
N ARG A 404 23.96 -4.62 -13.20
CA ARG A 404 23.73 -3.20 -13.51
C ARG A 404 22.64 -3.02 -14.57
N GLY A 405 21.82 -4.03 -14.81
CA GLY A 405 20.73 -3.90 -15.76
C GLY A 405 19.64 -2.95 -15.25
N SER A 406 19.13 -2.09 -16.13
CA SER A 406 18.15 -1.06 -15.79
C SER A 406 17.33 -0.60 -17.00
N ARG A 407 16.15 -0.03 -16.72
CA ARG A 407 15.31 0.66 -17.71
C ARG A 407 15.49 2.18 -17.61
N PHE A 408 15.35 2.87 -18.73
CA PHE A 408 15.48 4.31 -18.81
C PHE A 408 14.36 4.95 -19.62
N ARG A 409 13.81 6.05 -19.14
CA ARG A 409 12.80 6.85 -19.84
C ARG A 409 13.44 8.07 -20.50
N PRO A 410 13.06 8.42 -21.75
CA PRO A 410 13.56 9.62 -22.39
C PRO A 410 13.19 10.89 -21.60
N VAL A 411 14.15 11.81 -21.51
CA VAL A 411 14.03 13.15 -20.94
C VAL A 411 14.79 14.15 -21.83
N GLU A 412 14.63 15.45 -21.59
CA GLU A 412 15.46 16.43 -22.27
C GLU A 412 16.95 16.18 -21.97
N GLY A 413 17.76 16.00 -23.01
CA GLY A 413 19.20 15.78 -22.88
C GLY A 413 19.65 14.33 -22.62
N GLY A 414 18.73 13.35 -22.52
CA GLY A 414 19.12 11.96 -22.33
C GLY A 414 17.99 11.03 -21.90
N TRP A 415 18.32 10.05 -21.04
CA TRP A 415 17.35 9.13 -20.46
C TRP A 415 17.59 8.99 -18.95
N VAL A 416 16.54 9.09 -18.13
CA VAL A 416 16.66 8.89 -16.68
C VAL A 416 16.37 7.44 -16.32
N GLY A 417 17.20 6.85 -15.46
CA GLY A 417 17.03 5.47 -15.01
C GLY A 417 15.82 5.33 -14.08
N LEU A 418 15.16 4.18 -14.17
CA LEU A 418 13.86 3.92 -13.54
C LEU A 418 13.94 2.89 -12.42
N ASP A 419 15.06 2.18 -12.28
CA ASP A 419 15.19 1.09 -11.31
C ASP A 419 16.64 0.69 -11.02
N GLY A 420 16.80 -0.08 -9.94
CA GLY A 420 18.05 -0.70 -9.57
C GLY A 420 19.10 0.34 -9.18
N TYR A 421 20.34 0.13 -9.60
CA TYR A 421 21.45 1.01 -9.23
C TYR A 421 21.42 2.36 -9.95
N PHE A 422 20.75 2.44 -11.11
CA PHE A 422 20.71 3.65 -11.93
C PHE A 422 19.40 4.43 -11.78
N GLU A 423 18.55 4.09 -10.81
CA GLU A 423 17.32 4.81 -10.54
C GLU A 423 17.60 6.30 -10.25
N GLY A 424 16.99 7.20 -11.03
CA GLY A 424 17.20 8.64 -10.96
C GLY A 424 18.47 9.16 -11.64
N GLU A 425 19.37 8.28 -12.08
CA GLU A 425 20.61 8.67 -12.77
C GLU A 425 20.36 8.99 -14.25
N LEU A 426 21.12 9.94 -14.80
CA LEU A 426 21.00 10.35 -16.19
C LEU A 426 21.97 9.55 -17.08
N LEU A 427 21.43 8.82 -18.04
CA LEU A 427 22.17 8.26 -19.17
C LEU A 427 22.21 9.29 -20.30
N THR A 428 23.42 9.63 -20.73
CA THR A 428 23.67 10.50 -21.88
C THR A 428 24.45 9.77 -22.97
N VAL A 429 24.25 10.19 -24.22
CA VAL A 429 24.95 9.63 -25.38
C VAL A 429 26.07 10.58 -25.75
N VAL A 430 27.32 10.13 -25.61
CA VAL A 430 28.49 10.92 -25.99
C VAL A 430 28.88 10.57 -27.42
N ARG A 431 29.10 11.61 -28.23
CA ARG A 431 29.45 11.49 -29.65
C ARG A 431 30.85 12.01 -29.92
N ASP A 432 31.52 11.39 -30.90
CA ASP A 432 32.81 11.85 -31.40
C ASP A 432 32.67 13.08 -32.31
N ASP A 433 33.80 13.64 -32.75
CA ASP A 433 33.84 14.81 -33.65
C ASP A 433 33.16 14.54 -35.01
N ALA A 434 32.97 13.27 -35.39
CA ALA A 434 32.26 12.86 -36.60
C ALA A 434 30.75 12.66 -36.37
N GLY A 435 30.24 12.92 -35.15
CA GLY A 435 28.84 12.78 -34.77
C GLY A 435 28.39 11.34 -34.49
N ARG A 436 29.32 10.38 -34.48
CA ARG A 436 29.03 8.97 -34.20
C ARG A 436 29.00 8.74 -32.69
N VAL A 437 28.17 7.81 -32.23
CA VAL A 437 28.17 7.43 -30.82
C VAL A 437 29.52 6.84 -30.43
N SER A 438 30.18 7.47 -29.46
CA SER A 438 31.43 7.00 -28.85
C SER A 438 31.10 6.04 -27.70
N HIS A 439 30.32 6.52 -26.73
CA HIS A 439 29.96 5.74 -25.55
C HIS A 439 28.64 6.23 -24.93
N LEU A 440 28.04 5.38 -24.11
CA LEU A 440 26.99 5.80 -23.18
C LEU A 440 27.64 6.21 -21.87
N ASP A 441 27.26 7.38 -21.38
CA ASP A 441 27.73 7.92 -20.11
C ASP A 441 26.62 7.89 -19.08
N LEU A 442 26.88 7.19 -17.99
CA LEU A 442 26.01 7.10 -16.84
C LEU A 442 26.88 7.38 -15.59
N GLY A 443 27.37 8.62 -15.51
CA GLY A 443 28.27 9.10 -14.46
C GLY A 443 29.69 8.53 -14.59
N SER A 444 30.09 7.68 -13.65
CA SER A 444 31.38 6.97 -13.72
C SER A 444 31.33 5.68 -14.53
N PHE A 445 30.16 5.32 -15.09
CA PHE A 445 29.97 4.13 -15.90
C PHE A 445 30.00 4.51 -17.38
N ARG A 446 31.16 4.27 -18.01
CA ARG A 446 31.36 4.44 -19.45
C ARG A 446 31.10 3.10 -20.12
N PHE A 447 30.07 3.06 -20.96
CA PHE A 447 29.74 1.88 -21.75
C PHE A 447 30.23 2.07 -23.18
N THR A 448 31.15 1.22 -23.63
CA THR A 448 31.78 1.29 -24.97
C THR A 448 31.36 0.12 -25.85
N ARG A 449 31.55 0.23 -27.16
CA ARG A 449 31.18 -0.85 -28.10
C ARG A 449 32.14 -2.05 -28.06
N THR A 450 33.35 -1.85 -27.57
CA THR A 450 34.34 -2.91 -27.33
C THR A 450 34.84 -2.84 -25.88
N PRO A 451 35.25 -3.97 -25.27
CA PRO A 451 35.88 -3.95 -23.96
C PRO A 451 37.15 -3.10 -23.97
N TYR A 452 37.24 -2.13 -23.07
CA TYR A 452 38.37 -1.20 -22.96
C TYR A 452 38.67 -0.44 -24.28
N ASP A 453 37.67 0.11 -24.96
CA ASP A 453 37.89 0.90 -26.19
C ASP A 453 38.97 2.01 -26.05
N PRO A 454 40.10 1.94 -26.76
CA PRO A 454 41.20 2.90 -26.63
C PRO A 454 40.85 4.31 -27.13
N ALA A 455 39.73 4.47 -27.85
CA ALA A 455 39.22 5.76 -28.28
C ALA A 455 38.29 6.42 -27.25
N ALA A 456 37.91 5.70 -26.19
CA ALA A 456 37.11 6.24 -25.10
C ALA A 456 37.98 6.69 -23.92
N ASP A 457 37.44 7.59 -23.09
CA ASP A 457 38.10 8.01 -21.85
C ASP A 457 37.98 6.89 -20.80
N ILE A 458 38.92 5.94 -20.85
CA ILE A 458 38.94 4.78 -19.96
C ILE A 458 40.10 4.89 -18.98
N PRO A 459 39.86 4.72 -17.66
CA PRO A 459 40.93 4.77 -16.67
C PRO A 459 41.92 3.60 -16.84
N GLY A 460 43.20 3.93 -16.97
CA GLY A 460 44.31 2.96 -17.04
C GLY A 460 44.92 2.90 -18.43
N ASP A 461 46.24 3.05 -18.51
CA ASP A 461 46.95 3.00 -19.79
C ASP A 461 46.75 1.65 -20.46
N VAL A 462 46.29 1.75 -21.69
CA VAL A 462 46.14 0.67 -22.62
C VAL A 462 47.56 0.27 -23.12
N HIS A 463 48.06 -0.93 -22.78
CA HIS A 463 49.37 -1.39 -23.30
C HIS A 463 49.27 -1.57 -24.85
N PRO A 464 50.38 -1.60 -25.61
CA PRO A 464 50.30 -1.87 -27.07
C PRO A 464 50.44 -3.35 -27.49
N ASP A 465 50.66 -4.28 -26.54
CA ASP A 465 51.13 -5.65 -26.81
C ASP A 465 50.46 -6.76 -25.93
N ARG A 466 49.49 -6.41 -25.09
CA ARG A 466 48.76 -7.29 -24.15
C ARG A 466 47.34 -6.76 -23.92
N TRP A 467 46.30 -7.51 -24.26
CA TRP A 467 44.88 -7.05 -24.24
C TRP A 467 44.81 -5.53 -24.32
N HIS A 468 44.92 -5.12 -25.59
CA HIS A 468 45.73 -4.05 -26.16
C HIS A 468 47.19 -4.43 -26.39
#